data_AF-E0NDC8-F1
#
_entry.id   AF-E0NDC8-F1
#
_cell.length_a   1.000
_cell.length_b   1.000
_cell.length_c   1.000
_cell.angle_alpha   90.00
_cell.angle_beta   90.00
_cell.angle_gamma   90.00
#
_symmetry.space_group_name_H-M   'P 1'
#
loop_
_entity.id
_entity.type
_entity.pdbx_description
1 polymer ?
#
loop_
_entity_poly.entity_id
_entity_poly.type
_entity_poly.pdbx_seq_one_letter_code
_entity_poly.pdbx_strand_id
1 'polypeptide(L)'
;MKLTKIIQLTAPADNDALGLKKGDNYYVVTHAKGIVGLGDFVNDLIPDVATLETDGLMSKKDKANLDKLMGPQDKIQMKSPDGSIFNITISNDGKLLPVKEDKDE
;
A
#
# COMPACT_ATOMS: atom_id res chain seq x y z
N MET A 1 5.77 -12.70 -17.89
CA MET A 1 5.33 -13.81 -17.03
C MET A 1 6.58 -14.50 -16.49
N LYS A 2 6.91 -14.33 -15.20
CA LYS A 2 8.12 -14.91 -14.61
C LYS A 2 7.82 -16.39 -14.32
N LEU A 3 8.51 -17.33 -14.97
CA LEU A 3 8.34 -18.76 -14.68
C LEU A 3 8.80 -19.02 -13.25
N THR A 4 7.90 -19.47 -12.38
CA THR A 4 8.25 -20.01 -11.07
C THR A 4 9.05 -21.28 -11.30
N LYS A 5 10.36 -21.23 -11.04
CA LYS A 5 11.23 -22.40 -11.16
C LYS A 5 10.89 -23.33 -9.99
N ILE A 6 10.07 -24.35 -10.25
CA ILE A 6 9.76 -25.37 -9.25
C ILE A 6 11.06 -26.14 -8.99
N ILE A 7 11.56 -26.07 -7.75
CA ILE A 7 12.75 -26.82 -7.36
C ILE A 7 12.32 -28.29 -7.20
N GLN A 8 12.66 -29.09 -8.20
CA GLN A 8 12.50 -30.55 -8.19
C GLN A 8 13.80 -31.16 -7.66
N LEU A 9 13.70 -32.01 -6.65
CA LEU A 9 14.83 -32.75 -6.11
C LEU A 9 14.76 -34.21 -6.56
N THR A 10 15.90 -34.88 -6.52
CA THR A 10 16.02 -36.31 -6.83
C THR A 10 16.44 -37.06 -5.57
N ALA A 11 15.74 -38.15 -5.26
CA ALA A 11 16.03 -38.95 -4.07
C ALA A 11 17.44 -39.58 -4.18
N PRO A 12 18.35 -39.28 -3.23
CA PRO A 12 19.74 -39.77 -3.31
C PRO A 12 19.86 -41.26 -2.93
N ALA A 13 18.87 -41.79 -2.22
CA ALA A 13 18.75 -43.16 -1.77
C ALA A 13 17.28 -43.52 -1.59
N ASP A 14 16.98 -44.81 -1.42
CA ASP A 14 15.67 -45.29 -1.04
C ASP A 14 15.26 -44.72 0.34
N ASN A 15 14.02 -44.26 0.43
CA ASN A 15 13.41 -43.76 1.67
C ASN A 15 11.95 -44.21 1.75
N ASP A 16 11.73 -45.35 2.39
CA ASP A 16 10.41 -45.98 2.48
C ASP A 16 9.40 -45.14 3.30
N ALA A 17 9.87 -44.31 4.25
CA ALA A 17 8.99 -43.43 5.04
C ALA A 17 8.34 -42.33 4.20
N LEU A 18 8.99 -41.94 3.11
CA LEU A 18 8.47 -40.98 2.14
C LEU A 18 7.93 -41.66 0.87
N GLY A 19 8.00 -42.99 0.78
CA GLY A 19 7.60 -43.76 -0.40
C GLY A 19 8.47 -43.47 -1.64
N LEU A 20 9.75 -43.10 -1.46
CA LEU A 20 10.66 -42.72 -2.54
C LEU A 20 11.73 -43.80 -2.78
N LYS A 21 12.04 -44.08 -4.05
CA LYS A 21 13.20 -44.87 -4.48
C LYS A 21 14.32 -43.98 -4.99
N LYS A 22 15.56 -44.47 -4.92
CA LYS A 22 16.72 -43.74 -5.43
C LYS A 22 16.51 -43.35 -6.90
N GLY A 23 16.66 -42.07 -7.20
CA GLY A 23 16.44 -41.52 -8.54
C GLY A 23 15.03 -40.98 -8.78
N ASP A 24 14.08 -41.21 -7.86
CA ASP A 24 12.74 -40.62 -7.97
C ASP A 24 12.80 -39.11 -7.81
N ASN A 25 12.00 -38.43 -8.62
CA ASN A 25 11.82 -37.00 -8.47
C ASN A 25 10.73 -36.71 -7.44
N TYR A 26 11.00 -35.74 -6.57
CA TYR A 26 10.03 -35.28 -5.58
C TYR A 26 10.08 -33.77 -5.40
N TYR A 27 8.98 -33.24 -4.88
CA TYR A 27 8.83 -31.84 -4.53
C TYR A 27 8.74 -31.74 -3.02
N VAL A 28 9.62 -30.94 -2.44
CA VAL A 28 9.58 -30.71 -0.99
C VAL A 28 8.40 -29.79 -0.71
N VAL A 29 7.45 -30.27 0.09
CA VAL A 29 6.44 -29.38 0.68
C VAL A 29 7.14 -28.63 1.82
N THR A 30 7.55 -27.41 1.54
CA THR A 30 8.15 -26.52 2.54
C THR A 30 7.10 -25.51 3.01
N HIS A 31 7.14 -25.17 4.30
CA HIS A 31 6.36 -24.07 4.85
C HIS A 31 7.17 -22.79 4.74
N ALA A 32 6.53 -21.63 4.73
CA ALA A 32 7.24 -20.34 4.64
C ALA A 32 8.36 -20.19 5.69
N LYS A 33 8.15 -20.71 6.91
CA LYS A 33 9.15 -20.73 8.00
C LYS A 33 10.34 -21.66 7.75
N GLY A 34 10.22 -22.61 6.82
CA GLY A 34 11.25 -23.57 6.45
C GLY A 34 12.19 -23.07 5.35
N ILE A 35 11.96 -21.86 4.81
CA ILE A 35 12.81 -21.25 3.79
C ILE A 35 13.55 -20.07 4.42
N VAL A 36 14.87 -20.22 4.61
CA VAL A 36 15.74 -19.13 5.08
C VAL A 36 15.72 -18.00 4.06
N GLY A 37 15.49 -16.76 4.52
CA GLY A 37 15.47 -15.56 3.69
C GLY A 37 14.17 -15.32 2.91
N LEU A 38 13.15 -16.20 3.02
CA LEU A 38 11.86 -15.95 2.37
C LEU A 38 11.15 -14.72 2.94
N GLY A 39 11.24 -14.51 4.26
CA GLY A 39 10.67 -13.33 4.91
C GLY A 39 11.25 -12.03 4.35
N ASP A 40 12.57 -11.95 4.26
CA ASP A 40 13.27 -10.77 3.73
C ASP A 40 12.92 -10.55 2.25
N PHE A 41 12.94 -11.62 1.44
CA PHE A 41 12.53 -11.56 0.04
C PHE A 41 11.09 -11.06 -0.14
N VAL A 42 10.16 -11.51 0.70
CA VAL A 42 8.77 -11.07 0.64
C VAL A 42 8.63 -9.63 1.09
N ASN A 43 9.37 -9.21 2.12
CA ASN A 43 9.38 -7.82 2.58
C ASN A 43 9.91 -6.87 1.51
N ASP A 44 10.95 -7.25 0.77
CA ASP A 44 11.50 -6.47 -0.36
C ASP A 44 10.51 -6.33 -1.54
N LEU A 45 9.49 -7.19 -1.61
CA LEU A 45 8.43 -7.08 -2.63
C LEU A 45 7.29 -6.16 -2.20
N ILE A 46 7.18 -5.82 -0.92
CA ILE A 46 6.14 -4.93 -0.41
C ILE A 46 6.63 -3.50 -0.64
N PRO A 47 5.90 -2.68 -1.42
CA PRO A 47 6.26 -1.27 -1.59
C PRO A 47 6.30 -0.56 -0.23
N ASP A 48 7.26 0.35 -0.05
CA ASP A 48 7.37 1.14 1.17
C ASP A 48 6.11 1.96 1.44
N VAL A 49 5.96 2.42 2.68
CA VAL A 49 4.91 3.41 3.03
C VAL A 49 5.23 4.73 2.33
N ALA A 50 4.22 5.33 1.69
CA ALA A 50 4.38 6.62 1.03
C ALA A 50 4.75 7.72 2.04
N THR A 51 5.73 8.55 1.67
CA THR A 51 6.12 9.75 2.41
C THR A 51 5.66 11.00 1.65
N LEU A 52 5.96 12.19 2.18
CA LEU A 52 5.69 13.44 1.46
C LEU A 52 6.60 13.59 0.23
N GLU A 53 7.75 12.91 0.20
CA GLU A 53 8.77 13.06 -0.85
C GLU A 53 8.79 11.89 -1.83
N THR A 54 8.41 10.69 -1.37
CA THR A 54 8.52 9.43 -2.11
C THR A 54 7.19 8.68 -2.20
N ASP A 55 6.93 8.13 -3.38
CA ASP A 55 5.81 7.21 -3.60
C ASP A 55 6.04 5.89 -2.84
N GLY A 56 4.96 5.15 -2.63
CA GLY A 56 4.96 3.85 -1.95
C GLY A 56 3.66 3.09 -2.22
N LEU A 57 3.02 2.56 -1.17
CA LEU A 57 1.68 1.95 -1.23
C LEU A 57 0.59 2.89 -1.79
N MET A 58 0.84 4.21 -1.76
CA MET A 58 0.06 5.24 -2.43
C MET A 58 1.01 6.26 -3.07
N SER A 59 0.52 7.14 -3.93
CA SER A 59 1.35 8.22 -4.46
C SER A 59 1.63 9.26 -3.38
N LYS A 60 2.78 9.95 -3.44
CA LYS A 60 3.11 11.08 -2.56
C LYS A 60 2.08 12.21 -2.67
N LYS A 61 1.47 12.37 -3.85
CA LYS A 61 0.37 13.31 -4.09
C LYS A 61 -0.85 12.96 -3.25
N ASP A 62 -1.25 11.69 -3.28
CA ASP A 62 -2.41 11.22 -2.51
C ASP A 62 -2.10 11.27 -1.01
N LYS A 63 -0.87 10.95 -0.59
CA LYS A 63 -0.44 11.08 0.80
C LYS A 63 -0.55 12.53 1.28
N ALA A 64 -0.05 13.48 0.50
CA ALA A 64 -0.15 14.90 0.82
C ALA A 64 -1.60 15.40 0.89
N ASN A 65 -2.48 14.90 0.02
CA ASN A 65 -3.91 15.22 0.08
C ASN A 65 -4.58 14.63 1.33
N LEU A 66 -4.24 13.39 1.69
CA LEU A 66 -4.77 12.73 2.88
C LEU A 66 -4.30 13.43 4.17
N ASP A 67 -3.01 13.80 4.24
CA ASP A 67 -2.45 14.55 5.37
C ASP A 67 -3.14 15.90 5.55
N LYS A 68 -3.45 16.58 4.43
CA LYS A 68 -4.27 17.78 4.47
C LYS A 68 -5.62 17.49 5.07
N LEU A 69 -6.34 16.46 4.65
CA LEU A 69 -7.68 16.13 5.17
C LEU A 69 -7.70 15.74 6.66
N MET A 70 -6.62 15.16 7.18
CA MET A 70 -6.53 14.73 8.59
C MET A 70 -6.13 15.84 9.55
N GLY A 71 -5.56 16.94 9.05
CA GLY A 71 -5.15 18.09 9.86
C GLY A 71 -6.29 19.09 10.14
N PRO A 72 -6.03 20.09 11.01
CA PRO A 72 -6.88 21.28 11.10
C PRO A 72 -6.99 21.94 9.71
N GLN A 73 -8.22 22.24 9.29
CA GLN A 73 -8.47 22.97 8.03
C GLN A 73 -8.56 24.46 8.32
N ASP A 74 -7.80 25.27 7.57
CA ASP A 74 -7.95 26.73 7.64
C ASP A 74 -9.28 27.20 7.02
N LYS A 75 -9.82 26.42 6.07
CA LYS A 75 -11.09 26.69 5.40
C LYS A 75 -11.80 25.42 4.94
N ILE A 76 -13.12 25.47 4.84
CA ILE A 76 -13.96 24.44 4.25
C ILE A 76 -14.71 25.04 3.06
N GLN A 77 -14.71 24.35 1.92
CA GLN A 77 -15.51 24.75 0.76
C GLN A 77 -16.88 24.09 0.80
N MET A 78 -17.93 24.89 0.61
CA MET A 78 -19.31 24.42 0.51
C MET A 78 -19.97 24.99 -0.74
N LYS A 79 -20.73 24.15 -1.43
CA LYS A 79 -21.52 24.56 -2.60
C LYS A 79 -22.97 24.80 -2.17
N SER A 80 -23.50 25.98 -2.48
CA SER A 80 -24.91 26.30 -2.26
C SER A 80 -25.80 25.74 -3.38
N PRO A 81 -27.12 25.67 -3.18
CA PRO A 81 -28.05 25.13 -4.18
C PRO A 81 -28.04 25.86 -5.53
N ASP A 82 -27.69 27.15 -5.56
CA ASP A 82 -27.53 27.97 -6.77
C ASP A 82 -26.23 27.67 -7.53
N GLY A 83 -25.38 26.80 -6.99
CA GLY A 83 -24.10 26.40 -7.56
C GLY A 83 -22.92 27.29 -7.18
N SER A 84 -23.13 28.36 -6.41
CA SER A 84 -22.04 29.19 -5.87
C SER A 84 -21.17 28.39 -4.89
N ILE A 85 -19.86 28.65 -4.88
CA ILE A 85 -18.92 28.06 -3.92
C ILE A 85 -18.60 29.10 -2.86
N PHE A 86 -18.60 28.67 -1.59
CA PHE A 86 -18.25 29.49 -0.44
C PHE A 86 -17.07 28.86 0.31
N ASN A 87 -16.05 29.65 0.59
CA ASN A 87 -15.00 29.32 1.55
C ASN A 87 -15.46 29.74 2.95
N ILE A 88 -15.60 28.80 3.88
CA ILE A 88 -15.98 29.05 5.28
C ILE A 88 -14.71 28.98 6.13
N THR A 89 -14.45 30.03 6.89
CA THR A 89 -13.33 30.13 7.85
C THR A 89 -13.87 30.39 9.26
N ILE A 90 -13.05 30.15 10.29
CA ILE A 90 -13.36 30.49 11.68
C ILE A 90 -12.48 31.66 12.11
N SER A 91 -13.08 32.74 12.57
CA SER A 91 -12.35 33.89 13.13
C SER A 91 -11.77 33.59 14.51
N ASN A 92 -10.84 34.43 14.96
CA ASN A 92 -10.23 34.30 16.31
C ASN A 92 -11.24 34.44 17.47
N ASP A 93 -12.42 35.03 17.22
CA ASP A 93 -13.55 35.10 18.18
C ASP A 93 -14.57 33.97 17.98
N GLY A 94 -14.25 32.94 17.19
CA GLY A 94 -15.06 31.72 17.04
C GLY A 94 -16.27 31.85 16.11
N LYS A 95 -16.34 32.90 15.29
CA LYS A 95 -17.44 33.10 14.34
C LYS A 95 -17.11 32.48 12.99
N LEU A 96 -18.14 31.96 12.32
CA LEU A 96 -18.04 31.48 10.95
C LEU A 96 -18.06 32.67 9.98
N LEU A 97 -17.09 32.73 9.08
CA LEU A 97 -16.95 33.76 8.06
C LEU A 97 -17.06 33.12 6.67
N PRO A 98 -18.26 33.08 6.06
CA PRO A 98 -18.43 32.60 4.69
C PRO A 98 -18.02 33.68 3.68
N VAL A 99 -17.13 33.33 2.75
CA VAL A 99 -16.70 34.19 1.64
C VAL A 99 -17.06 33.49 0.33
N LYS A 100 -17.84 34.16 -0.52
CA LYS A 100 -18.15 33.64 -1.86
C LYS A 100 -16.88 33.61 -2.70
N GLU A 101 -16.62 32.49 -3.37
CA GLU A 101 -15.52 32.39 -4.31
C GLU A 101 -15.90 33.14 -5.59
N ASP A 102 -15.14 34.20 -5.88
CA ASP A 102 -15.25 34.88 -7.15
C ASP A 102 -14.69 33.96 -8.24
N LYS A 103 -15.42 33.80 -9.34
CA LYS A 103 -14.84 33.16 -10.52
C LYS A 103 -13.86 34.16 -11.11
N ASP A 104 -12.57 33.88 -11.00
CA ASP A 104 -11.58 34.56 -11.83
C ASP A 104 -12.02 34.41 -13.30
N GLU A 105 -12.37 35.54 -13.93
CA GLU A 105 -12.73 35.65 -15.35
C GLU A 105 -11.54 35.33 -16.27
#